data_AF-J9E3H7-F1
#
_entry.id   AF-J9E3H7-F1
#
_cell.length_a   1.000
_cell.length_b   1.000
_cell.length_c   1.000
_cell.angle_alpha   90.00
_cell.angle_beta   90.00
_cell.angle_gamma   90.00
#
_symmetry.space_group_name_H-M   'P 1'
#
loop_
_entity.id
_entity.type
_entity.pdbx_description
1 polymer ?
#
loop_
_entity_poly.entity_id
_entity_poly.type
_entity_poly.pdbx_seq_one_letter_code
_entity_poly.pdbx_strand_id
1 'polypeptide(L)' 'IACVLNRVRKRNMVVGIDGSTYKYHPFFDFWVHDKLKELVDPGLKVGIAYISLINFIIVR' A
#
# COMPACT_ATOMS: atom_id res chain seq x y z
N ILE A 1 -1.20 -4.24 -6.45
CA ILE A 1 -1.17 -4.38 -4.97
C ILE A 1 -2.11 -5.51 -4.51
N ALA A 2 -3.44 -5.41 -4.73
CA ALA A 2 -4.42 -6.42 -4.29
C ALA A 2 -4.09 -7.87 -4.67
N CYS A 3 -3.69 -8.13 -5.92
CA CYS A 3 -3.29 -9.47 -6.38
C CYS A 3 -2.19 -10.09 -5.50
N VAL A 4 -1.16 -9.32 -5.14
CA VAL A 4 -0.05 -9.80 -4.30
C VAL A 4 -0.54 -10.06 -2.87
N LEU A 5 -1.34 -9.15 -2.30
CA LEU A 5 -1.90 -9.32 -0.96
C LEU A 5 -2.77 -10.58 -0.86
N ASN A 6 -3.65 -10.79 -1.84
CA ASN A 6 -4.53 -11.95 -1.93
C ASN A 6 -3.75 -13.25 -2.22
N ARG A 7 -2.55 -13.17 -2.82
CA ARG A 7 -1.66 -14.32 -2.98
C ARG A 7 -0.91 -14.67 -1.70
N VAL A 8 -0.42 -13.65 -0.98
CA VAL A 8 0.40 -13.83 0.24
C VAL A 8 -0.46 -14.22 1.46
N ARG A 9 -1.66 -13.66 1.60
CA ARG A 9 -2.66 -13.98 2.63
C ARG A 9 -2.16 -13.99 4.09
N LYS A 10 -1.20 -13.11 4.43
CA LYS A 10 -0.77 -12.92 5.82
C LYS A 10 -1.71 -11.98 6.57
N ARG A 11 -1.97 -12.26 7.85
CA ARG A 11 -3.02 -11.57 8.64
C ARG A 11 -2.75 -10.11 9.00
N ASN A 12 -1.53 -9.59 8.84
CA ASN A 12 -1.19 -8.18 9.06
C ASN A 12 -0.09 -7.78 8.06
N MET A 13 -0.44 -7.07 7.00
CA MET A 13 0.51 -6.63 5.98
C MET A 13 0.53 -5.11 5.88
N VAL A 14 1.70 -4.54 5.62
CA VAL A 14 1.86 -3.12 5.31
C VAL A 14 2.48 -2.99 3.94
N VAL A 15 1.87 -2.17 3.08
CA VAL A 15 2.38 -1.85 1.76
C VAL A 15 3.07 -0.50 1.84
N GLY A 16 4.40 -0.51 1.72
CA GLY A 16 5.18 0.71 1.53
C GLY A 16 5.05 1.17 0.08
N ILE A 17 4.61 2.41 -0.14
CA ILE A 17 4.54 3.03 -1.46
C ILE A 17 5.49 4.22 -1.49
N ASP A 18 6.39 4.24 -2.47
CA ASP A 18 7.11 5.45 -2.87
C ASP A 18 6.77 5.80 -4.31
N GLY A 19 6.82 7.09 -4.63
CA GLY A 19 6.57 7.63 -5.96
C GLY A 19 5.93 9.00 -5.89
N SER A 20 6.31 9.85 -6.85
CA SER A 20 5.78 11.22 -6.99
C SER A 20 4.27 11.24 -7.14
N THR A 21 3.67 10.27 -7.84
CA THR A 21 2.21 10.18 -7.99
C THR A 21 1.50 10.00 -6.65
N TYR A 22 1.96 9.06 -5.82
CA TYR A 22 1.34 8.84 -4.51
C TYR A 22 1.54 10.04 -3.58
N LYS A 23 2.69 10.73 -3.70
CA LYS A 23 3.04 11.88 -2.86
C LYS A 23 2.34 13.18 -3.26
N TYR A 24 2.24 13.46 -4.55
CA TYR A 24 1.88 14.79 -5.05
C TYR A 24 0.54 14.84 -5.78
N HIS A 25 0.00 13.70 -6.24
CA HIS A 25 -1.27 13.72 -6.94
C HIS A 25 -2.43 13.80 -5.94
N PRO A 26 -3.27 14.86 -6.01
CA PRO A 26 -4.40 15.01 -5.10
C PRO A 26 -5.32 13.78 -5.18
N PHE A 27 -5.83 13.34 -4.02
CA PHE A 27 -6.77 12.21 -3.90
C PHE A 27 -6.26 10.83 -4.35
N PHE A 28 -5.00 10.71 -4.79
CA PHE A 28 -4.47 9.41 -5.23
C PHE A 28 -4.43 8.39 -4.08
N ASP A 29 -4.02 8.82 -2.89
CA ASP A 29 -4.08 8.03 -1.66
C ASP A 29 -5.49 7.48 -1.41
N PHE A 30 -6.51 8.35 -1.49
CA PHE A 30 -7.90 7.97 -1.33
C PHE A 30 -8.34 6.91 -2.35
N TRP A 31 -8.04 7.10 -3.64
CA TRP A 31 -8.40 6.12 -4.67
C TRP A 31 -7.69 4.79 -4.50
N VAL A 32 -6.42 4.79 -4.07
CA VAL A 32 -5.69 3.55 -3.78
C VAL A 32 -6.37 2.81 -2.63
N HIS A 33 -6.73 3.50 -1.55
CA HIS A 33 -7.45 2.91 -0.42
C HIS A 33 -8.83 2.36 -0.83
N ASP A 34 -9.59 3.11 -1.62
CA ASP A 34 -10.91 2.71 -2.12
C ASP A 34 -10.81 1.43 -2.97
N LYS A 35 -9.90 1.40 -3.95
CA LYS A 35 -9.70 0.22 -4.80
C LYS A 35 -9.12 -0.98 -4.07
N LEU A 36 -8.32 -0.77 -3.04
CA LEU A 36 -7.87 -1.90 -2.21
C LEU A 36 -9.00 -2.47 -1.35
N LYS A 37 -9.92 -1.64 -0.86
CA LYS A 37 -11.10 -2.12 -0.14
C LYS A 37 -12.04 -2.94 -1.03
N GLU A 38 -12.16 -2.59 -2.30
CA GLU A 38 -12.95 -3.35 -3.28
C GLU A 38 -12.31 -4.70 -3.67
N LEU A 39 -10.97 -4.76 -3.77
CA LEU A 39 -10.26 -5.88 -4.41
C LEU A 39 -9.56 -6.84 -3.44
N VAL A 40 -9.26 -6.43 -2.20
CA VAL A 40 -8.58 -7.26 -1.20
C VAL A 40 -9.60 -8.14 -0.47
N ASP A 41 -9.21 -9.38 -0.17
CA ASP A 41 -10.02 -10.29 0.66
C ASP A 41 -10.38 -9.60 2.00
N PRO A 42 -11.68 -9.45 2.35
CA PRO A 42 -12.11 -8.72 3.53
C PRO A 42 -11.63 -9.35 4.85
N GLY A 43 -11.14 -10.59 4.84
CA GLY A 43 -10.49 -11.25 5.98
C GLY A 43 -9.05 -10.80 6.24
N LEU A 44 -8.45 -9.99 5.36
CA LEU A 44 -7.06 -9.51 5.49
C LEU A 44 -7.01 -8.08 6.03
N LYS A 45 -6.17 -7.85 7.04
CA LYS A 45 -5.85 -6.51 7.53
C LYS A 45 -4.62 -5.98 6.81
N VAL A 46 -4.79 -4.88 6.07
CA VAL A 46 -3.74 -4.27 5.26
C VAL A 46 -3.65 -2.77 5.57
N GLY A 47 -2.43 -2.31 5.87
CA GLY A 47 -2.10 -0.89 5.98
C GLY A 47 -1.32 -0.41 4.76
N ILE A 48 -1.39 0.89 4.48
CA ILE A 48 -0.57 1.55 3.47
C ILE A 48 0.26 2.62 4.17
N ALA A 49 1.53 2.73 3.79
CA ALA A 49 2.42 3.76 4.30
C ALA A 49 3.20 4.37 3.14
N TYR A 50 3.21 5.70 3.07
CA TYR A 50 4.19 6.39 2.23
C TYR A 50 5.60 6.14 2.78
N ILE A 51 6.49 5.65 1.94
CA ILE A 51 7.92 5.52 2.26
C ILE A 51 8.72 6.39 1.29
N SER A 52 9.77 7.04 1.78
CA SER A 52 10.76 7.67 0.91
C SER A 52 11.84 6.62 0.62
N LEU A 53 12.18 6.39 -0.66
CA LEU A 53 13.25 5.48 -1.10
C LEU A 53 14.56 5.77 -0.38
N ILE A 54 14.84 7.04 -0.11
CA ILE A 54 16.02 7.47 0.67
C ILE A 54 15.96 6.88 2.09
N ASN A 55 14.82 6.97 2.76
CA ASN A 55 14.65 6.41 4.11
C ASN A 55 14.59 4.88 4.11
N PHE A 56 14.11 4.24 3.04
CA PHE A 56 14.06 2.78 2.97
C PHE A 56 15.45 2.16 2.72
N ILE A 57 16.31 2.81 1.92
CA ILE A 57 17.69 2.37 1.67
C ILE A 57 18.58 2.63 2.89
N ILE A 58 18.40 3.75 3.59
CA ILE A 58 19.25 4.11 4.74
C ILE A 58 18.95 3.26 5.98
N VAL A 59 17.71 2.76 6.14
CA VAL A 59 17.27 2.02 7.34
C VAL A 59 17.27 0.49 7.10
N ARG A 60 17.92 0.02 6.03
CA ARG A 60 18.15 -1.40 5.73
C ARG A 60 19.61 -1.69 5.49
#